data_AF-A0AAD7HJP1-F1
#
_entry.id   AF-A0AAD7HJP1-F1
#
_cell.length_a   1.000
_cell.length_b   1.000
_cell.length_c   1.000
_cell.angle_alpha   90.00
_cell.angle_beta   90.00
_cell.angle_gamma   90.00
#
_symmetry.space_group_name_H-M   'P 1'
#
loop_
_entity.id
_entity.type
_entity.pdbx_description
1 polymer ?
#
loop_
_entity_poly.entity_id
_entity_poly.type
_entity_poly.pdbx_seq_one_letter_code
_entity_poly.pdbx_strand_id
1 'polypeptide(L)'
;MSLLPVECALIRGTPLRWGDVPGRFRAKVEDLSDLPRWIRSETTSLYDVFEPSLVSTALSLEHNLGHLIFGDVLWVNLGGVVSQASDELTTLFRNQAADQGVDHPTFLKPDHYTPLFLDASELSSQSLPCRTIYAYRVLKQMWSITPFPANSQDIHDIEDHNSPYRTKGDERKHMLFSYIVEKTHHVAIGPLEYCSNAHRVSIGASTIVVPCYRDPTLPEFYALQDLKSRALPPSVPGMRRQGMDSTASKELEYQVGQLAKSLDRKRTRAEGDENQETVDGPPKPKKEAVEC
;
A
#
# COMPACT_ATOMS: atom_id res chain seq x y z
N MET A 1 42.16 -1.81 -30.81
CA MET A 1 41.25 -2.37 -29.78
C MET A 1 39.83 -2.12 -30.24
N SER A 2 39.24 -3.14 -30.87
CA SER A 2 37.88 -3.12 -31.41
C SER A 2 36.89 -3.41 -30.29
N LEU A 3 36.03 -2.45 -29.97
CA LEU A 3 34.86 -2.66 -29.12
C LEU A 3 33.88 -3.56 -29.88
N LEU A 4 33.66 -4.77 -29.37
CA LEU A 4 32.61 -5.65 -29.87
C LEU A 4 31.24 -5.08 -29.45
N PRO A 5 30.22 -5.20 -30.30
CA PRO A 5 28.86 -4.81 -29.94
C PRO A 5 28.31 -5.78 -28.89
N VAL A 6 27.72 -5.23 -27.83
CA VAL A 6 26.90 -5.98 -26.88
C VAL A 6 25.64 -6.40 -27.62
N GLU A 7 25.59 -7.64 -28.10
CA GLU A 7 24.36 -8.24 -28.58
C GLU A 7 23.37 -8.32 -27.40
N CYS A 8 22.36 -7.45 -27.41
CA CYS A 8 21.13 -7.64 -26.66
C CYS A 8 20.47 -8.93 -27.14
N ALA A 9 20.84 -10.05 -26.51
CA ALA A 9 20.07 -11.27 -26.60
C ALA A 9 18.65 -10.96 -26.15
N LEU A 10 17.70 -10.96 -27.09
CA LEU A 10 16.28 -11.04 -26.78
C LEU A 10 16.08 -12.29 -25.91
N ILE A 11 15.90 -12.08 -24.60
CA ILE A 11 15.50 -13.11 -23.65
C ILE A 11 14.08 -13.51 -24.08
N ARG A 12 13.99 -14.56 -24.90
CA ARG A 12 12.73 -15.19 -25.27
C ARG A 12 12.14 -15.82 -24.03
N GLY A 13 11.08 -15.19 -23.51
CA GLY A 13 10.32 -15.63 -22.35
C GLY A 13 10.63 -14.77 -21.12
N THR A 14 10.29 -13.48 -21.16
CA THR A 14 10.23 -12.68 -19.93
C THR A 14 9.20 -13.35 -19.00
N PRO A 15 9.61 -13.87 -17.83
CA PRO A 15 8.68 -14.47 -16.89
C PRO A 15 7.59 -13.46 -16.52
N LEU A 16 6.35 -13.92 -16.39
CA LEU A 16 5.24 -13.09 -15.94
C LEU A 16 5.52 -12.70 -14.48
N ARG A 17 6.07 -11.51 -14.25
CA ARG A 17 6.51 -11.03 -12.93
C ARG A 17 5.62 -11.42 -11.77
N TRP A 18 4.32 -11.13 -11.87
CA TRP A 18 3.41 -11.35 -10.77
C TRP A 18 2.90 -12.79 -10.65
N GLY A 19 3.02 -13.58 -11.72
CA GLY A 19 2.82 -15.03 -11.68
C GLY A 19 4.03 -15.74 -11.07
N ASP A 20 5.21 -15.40 -11.58
CA ASP A 20 6.43 -16.18 -11.41
C ASP A 20 7.23 -15.78 -10.18
N VAL A 21 7.31 -14.48 -9.83
CA VAL A 21 8.08 -14.04 -8.66
C VAL A 21 7.51 -14.62 -7.36
N PRO A 22 6.19 -14.55 -7.10
CA PRO A 22 5.60 -15.25 -5.95
C PRO A 22 5.79 -16.77 -6.00
N GLY A 23 5.74 -17.38 -7.20
CA GLY A 23 5.95 -18.82 -7.38
C GLY A 23 7.37 -19.24 -7.03
N ARG A 24 8.38 -18.50 -7.51
CA ARG A 24 9.80 -18.68 -7.19
C ARG A 24 10.08 -18.44 -5.71
N PHE A 25 9.47 -17.41 -5.12
CA PHE A 25 9.57 -17.16 -3.69
C PHE A 25 9.05 -18.36 -2.89
N ARG A 26 7.87 -18.87 -3.25
CA ARG A 26 7.28 -20.04 -2.60
C ARG A 26 8.16 -21.27 -2.74
N ALA A 27 8.61 -21.59 -3.96
CA ALA A 27 9.50 -22.72 -4.21
C ALA A 27 10.77 -22.61 -3.36
N LYS A 28 11.35 -21.40 -3.26
CA LYS A 28 12.53 -21.20 -2.42
C LYS A 28 12.24 -21.40 -0.93
N VAL A 29 11.09 -20.96 -0.43
CA VAL A 29 10.67 -21.20 0.96
C VAL A 29 10.43 -22.69 1.22
N GLU A 30 9.90 -23.42 0.24
CA GLU A 30 9.75 -24.88 0.28
C GLU A 30 11.12 -25.57 0.33
N ASP A 31 12.07 -25.20 -0.54
CA ASP A 31 13.44 -25.74 -0.49
C ASP A 31 14.12 -25.50 0.87
N LEU A 32 13.90 -24.32 1.46
CA LEU A 32 14.43 -23.97 2.77
C LEU A 32 13.74 -24.72 3.91
N SER A 33 12.54 -25.26 3.68
CA SER A 33 11.81 -26.04 4.68
C SER A 33 12.45 -27.42 4.94
N ASP A 34 13.26 -27.91 4.01
CA ASP A 34 14.02 -29.17 4.15
C ASP A 34 15.27 -29.02 5.02
N LEU A 35 15.72 -27.80 5.30
CA LEU A 35 16.87 -27.56 6.19
C LEU A 35 16.48 -27.75 7.66
N PRO A 36 17.40 -28.16 8.55
CA PRO A 36 17.09 -28.24 9.98
C PRO A 36 16.70 -26.88 10.58
N ARG A 37 17.33 -25.80 10.13
CA ARG A 37 17.12 -24.40 10.57
C ARG A 37 17.68 -23.45 9.52
N TRP A 38 17.01 -22.33 9.28
CA TRP A 38 17.53 -21.25 8.45
C TRP A 38 17.14 -19.87 9.00
N ILE A 39 17.98 -18.87 8.72
CA ILE A 39 17.84 -17.51 9.22
C ILE A 39 17.47 -16.59 8.05
N ARG A 40 16.35 -15.87 8.16
CA ARG A 40 15.99 -14.79 7.24
C ARG A 40 17.04 -13.70 7.34
N SER A 41 17.95 -13.70 6.38
CA SER A 41 19.07 -12.76 6.28
C SER A 41 19.40 -12.51 4.83
N GLU A 42 20.23 -11.52 4.57
CA GLU A 42 20.76 -11.16 3.24
C GLU A 42 21.44 -12.34 2.52
N THR A 43 21.93 -13.34 3.27
CA THR A 43 22.56 -14.54 2.70
C THR A 43 21.55 -15.58 2.22
N THR A 44 20.34 -15.57 2.77
CA THR A 44 19.26 -16.37 2.24
C THR A 44 18.79 -15.66 0.98
N SER A 45 18.94 -16.30 -0.19
CA SER A 45 18.54 -15.76 -1.49
C SER A 45 17.01 -15.68 -1.65
N LEU A 46 16.35 -15.05 -0.68
CA LEU A 46 14.93 -14.80 -0.58
C LEU A 46 14.74 -13.32 -0.89
N TYR A 47 13.92 -13.04 -1.90
CA TYR A 47 13.77 -11.70 -2.46
C TYR A 47 12.38 -11.16 -2.16
N ASP A 48 12.27 -9.88 -1.90
CA ASP A 48 10.98 -9.26 -1.66
C ASP A 48 10.13 -9.26 -2.93
N VAL A 49 8.88 -9.68 -2.76
CA VAL A 49 7.90 -9.63 -3.84
C VAL A 49 7.28 -8.23 -3.85
N PHE A 50 7.76 -7.42 -4.77
CA PHE A 50 7.26 -6.06 -5.03
C PHE A 50 6.72 -5.97 -6.45
N GLU A 51 5.63 -5.24 -6.68
CA GLU A 51 5.13 -4.94 -8.04
C GLU A 51 4.99 -3.43 -8.21
N PRO A 52 5.94 -2.80 -8.93
CA PRO A 52 5.98 -1.35 -9.07
C PRO A 52 4.75 -0.80 -9.77
N SER A 53 4.10 -1.59 -10.63
CA SER A 53 2.89 -1.19 -11.36
C SER A 53 1.72 -0.84 -10.43
N LEU A 54 1.65 -1.45 -9.24
CA LEU A 54 0.59 -1.18 -8.24
C LEU A 54 0.74 0.20 -7.58
N VAL A 55 1.93 0.79 -7.63
CA VAL A 55 2.24 2.13 -7.11
C VAL A 55 2.75 3.05 -8.22
N SER A 56 2.50 2.70 -9.49
CA SER A 56 2.97 3.41 -10.67
C SER A 56 2.61 4.89 -10.66
N THR A 57 1.40 5.25 -10.22
CA THR A 57 0.97 6.65 -10.09
C THR A 57 1.92 7.46 -9.21
N ALA A 58 2.27 6.94 -8.02
CA ALA A 58 3.17 7.63 -7.10
C ALA A 58 4.61 7.67 -7.64
N LEU A 59 5.04 6.58 -8.29
CA LEU A 59 6.36 6.47 -8.91
C LEU A 59 6.52 7.33 -10.17
N SER A 60 5.42 7.77 -10.79
CA SER A 60 5.42 8.64 -11.98
C SER A 60 5.37 10.13 -11.65
N LEU A 61 5.29 10.50 -10.36
CA LEU A 61 5.31 11.91 -9.95
C LEU A 61 6.72 12.51 -10.07
N GLU A 62 6.79 13.83 -10.24
CA GLU A 62 8.06 14.57 -10.31
C GLU A 62 8.92 14.41 -9.05
N HIS A 63 8.27 14.30 -7.89
CA HIS A 63 8.91 14.08 -6.58
C HIS A 63 8.74 12.63 -6.11
N ASN A 64 8.88 11.67 -7.02
CA ASN A 64 8.83 10.25 -6.65
C ASN A 64 10.04 9.86 -5.79
N LEU A 65 9.85 8.80 -4.99
CA LEU A 65 10.87 8.22 -4.12
C LEU A 65 11.34 6.86 -4.66
N GLY A 66 11.23 6.63 -5.97
CA GLY A 66 11.58 5.35 -6.57
C GLY A 66 13.05 4.99 -6.34
N HIS A 67 13.94 5.98 -6.37
CA HIS A 67 15.36 5.79 -6.09
C HIS A 67 15.65 5.31 -4.66
N LEU A 68 14.79 5.59 -3.68
CA LEU A 68 14.92 5.03 -2.33
C LEU A 68 14.54 3.55 -2.26
N ILE A 69 13.70 3.08 -3.18
CA ILE A 69 13.27 1.68 -3.25
C ILE A 69 14.30 0.85 -4.02
N PHE A 70 14.70 1.31 -5.21
CA PHE A 70 15.53 0.55 -6.14
C PHE A 70 17.03 0.91 -6.07
N GLY A 71 17.38 2.05 -5.48
CA GLY A 71 18.69 2.68 -5.65
C GLY A 71 18.76 3.53 -6.91
N ASP A 72 19.60 4.57 -6.91
CA ASP A 72 19.71 5.57 -7.98
C ASP A 72 19.99 4.92 -9.35
N VAL A 73 21.01 4.04 -9.42
CA VAL A 73 21.46 3.42 -10.67
C VAL A 73 20.38 2.52 -11.26
N LEU A 74 19.78 1.66 -10.43
CA LEU A 74 18.76 0.74 -10.88
C LEU A 74 17.48 1.49 -11.28
N TRP A 75 17.07 2.50 -10.51
CA TRP A 75 15.90 3.30 -10.80
C TRP A 75 15.98 3.91 -12.20
N VAL A 76 17.12 4.52 -12.55
CA VAL A 76 17.36 5.06 -13.89
C VAL A 76 17.36 3.97 -14.96
N ASN A 77 18.02 2.83 -14.71
CA ASN A 77 18.06 1.71 -15.65
C ASN A 77 16.67 1.11 -15.94
N LEU A 78 15.77 1.15 -14.96
CA LEU A 78 14.38 0.73 -15.09
C LEU A 78 13.52 1.75 -15.85
N GLY A 79 14.06 2.92 -16.20
CA GLY A 79 13.34 4.02 -16.86
C GLY A 79 12.69 5.01 -15.90
N GLY A 80 13.03 4.92 -14.61
CA GLY A 80 12.63 5.89 -13.60
C GLY A 80 13.36 7.22 -13.76
N VAL A 81 12.71 8.30 -13.34
CA VAL A 81 13.30 9.65 -13.32
C VAL A 81 13.67 9.99 -11.87
N VAL A 82 14.95 10.21 -11.60
CA VAL A 82 15.42 10.69 -10.30
C VAL A 82 14.99 12.15 -10.15
N SER A 83 14.27 12.47 -9.08
CA SER A 83 13.92 13.86 -8.79
C SER A 83 15.21 14.65 -8.56
N GLN A 84 15.36 15.79 -9.25
CA GLN A 84 16.51 16.68 -9.03
C GLN A 84 16.37 17.47 -7.72
N ALA A 85 15.14 17.56 -7.19
CA ALA A 85 14.88 18.22 -5.92
C ALA A 85 15.37 17.32 -4.78
N SER A 86 16.23 17.86 -3.91
CA SER A 86 16.57 17.21 -2.65
C SER A 86 15.32 17.19 -1.78
N ASP A 87 14.77 16.02 -1.52
CA ASP A 87 13.71 15.86 -0.54
C ASP A 87 14.31 15.52 0.84
N GLU A 88 13.65 16.00 1.89
CA GLU A 88 14.09 15.84 3.28
C GLU A 88 14.17 14.36 3.67
N LEU A 89 13.33 13.52 3.06
CA LEU A 89 13.27 12.11 3.38
C LEU A 89 14.45 11.34 2.79
N THR A 90 14.80 11.60 1.54
CA THR A 90 16.03 11.09 0.93
C THR A 90 17.25 11.49 1.75
N THR A 91 17.27 12.75 2.24
CA THR A 91 18.34 13.22 3.12
C THR A 91 18.37 12.45 4.44
N LEU A 92 17.21 12.25 5.07
CA LEU A 92 17.07 11.49 6.30
C LEU A 92 17.57 10.05 6.14
N PHE A 93 17.13 9.34 5.09
CA PHE A 93 17.56 7.96 4.85
C PHE A 93 19.04 7.86 4.50
N ARG A 94 19.59 8.81 3.73
CA ARG A 94 21.03 8.85 3.43
C ARG A 94 21.86 9.09 4.68
N ASN A 95 21.45 10.01 5.55
CA ASN A 95 22.14 10.26 6.82
C ASN A 95 22.08 9.03 7.72
N GLN A 96 20.91 8.39 7.83
CA GLN A 96 20.76 7.17 8.62
C GLN A 96 21.63 6.03 8.07
N ALA A 97 21.69 5.86 6.74
CA ALA A 97 22.55 4.87 6.11
C ALA A 97 24.04 5.17 6.36
N ALA A 98 24.45 6.45 6.32
CA ALA A 98 25.81 6.87 6.64
C ALA A 98 26.18 6.63 8.10
N ASP A 99 25.28 6.97 9.04
CA ASP A 99 25.49 6.81 10.48
C ASP A 99 25.54 5.33 10.90
N GLN A 100 24.75 4.49 10.24
CA GLN A 100 24.72 3.05 10.49
C GLN A 100 25.79 2.30 9.67
N GLY A 101 26.44 2.98 8.72
CA GLY A 101 27.49 2.42 7.87
C GLY A 101 26.97 1.37 6.89
N VAL A 102 25.73 1.50 6.42
CA VAL A 102 25.06 0.44 5.68
C VAL A 102 24.73 0.77 4.24
N ASP A 103 25.57 0.23 3.36
CA ASP A 103 25.13 -0.29 2.06
C ASP A 103 24.38 -1.61 2.31
N HIS A 104 23.17 -1.53 2.84
CA HIS A 104 22.33 -2.73 2.92
C HIS A 104 21.94 -3.15 1.50
N PRO A 105 22.22 -4.41 1.08
CA PRO A 105 21.71 -4.91 -0.18
C PRO A 105 20.17 -4.82 -0.17
N THR A 106 19.61 -4.30 -1.25
CA THR A 106 18.17 -4.37 -1.45
C THR A 106 17.77 -5.84 -1.57
N PHE A 107 16.72 -6.28 -0.89
CA PHE A 107 16.14 -7.61 -1.10
C PHE A 107 15.37 -7.70 -2.43
N LEU A 108 15.43 -6.66 -3.26
CA LEU A 108 14.89 -6.63 -4.61
C LEU A 108 15.81 -7.38 -5.58
N LYS A 109 15.22 -8.03 -6.59
CA LYS A 109 15.94 -8.58 -7.75
C LYS A 109 15.85 -7.62 -8.94
N PRO A 110 16.89 -6.84 -9.26
CA PRO A 110 16.88 -5.88 -10.36
C PRO A 110 16.32 -6.42 -11.68
N ASP A 111 16.79 -7.62 -12.07
CA ASP A 111 16.40 -8.27 -13.33
C ASP A 111 14.93 -8.70 -13.36
N HIS A 112 14.28 -8.77 -12.20
CA HIS A 112 12.85 -9.06 -12.10
C HIS A 112 11.98 -7.83 -12.24
N TYR A 113 12.53 -6.62 -12.48
CA TYR A 113 11.76 -5.37 -12.61
C TYR A 113 11.82 -4.71 -14.00
N THR A 114 12.35 -5.36 -15.04
CA THR A 114 12.35 -4.82 -16.42
C THR A 114 11.27 -5.43 -17.33
N PRO A 115 10.32 -4.66 -17.91
CA PRO A 115 10.13 -3.19 -17.85
C PRO A 115 9.51 -2.69 -16.53
N LEU A 116 9.85 -1.50 -16.02
CA LEU A 116 9.42 -1.05 -14.67
C LEU A 116 7.92 -1.19 -14.40
N PHE A 117 7.09 -0.77 -15.36
CA PHE A 117 5.64 -0.86 -15.31
C PHE A 117 5.13 -1.85 -16.36
N LEU A 118 4.14 -2.64 -15.95
CA LEU A 118 3.36 -3.50 -16.83
C LEU A 118 2.21 -2.70 -17.45
N ASP A 119 1.85 -3.02 -18.70
CA ASP A 119 0.70 -2.40 -19.34
C ASP A 119 -0.61 -2.87 -18.69
N ALA A 120 -1.67 -2.06 -18.81
CA ALA A 120 -2.98 -2.38 -18.24
C ALA A 120 -3.54 -3.73 -18.74
N SER A 121 -3.23 -4.12 -19.98
CA SER A 121 -3.57 -5.44 -20.53
C SER A 121 -2.83 -6.58 -19.82
N GLU A 122 -1.57 -6.37 -19.43
CA GLU A 122 -0.78 -7.37 -18.71
C GLU A 122 -1.25 -7.49 -17.25
N LEU A 123 -1.61 -6.37 -16.62
CA LEU A 123 -2.19 -6.35 -15.28
C LEU A 123 -3.59 -6.98 -15.21
N SER A 124 -4.39 -6.83 -16.27
CA SER A 124 -5.77 -7.33 -16.32
C SER A 124 -5.90 -8.77 -16.81
N SER A 125 -5.06 -9.19 -17.77
CA SER A 125 -4.97 -10.59 -18.21
C SER A 125 -4.43 -11.50 -17.13
N GLN A 126 -3.60 -10.95 -16.25
CA GLN A 126 -3.26 -11.55 -14.97
C GLN A 126 -4.42 -11.28 -14.02
N SER A 127 -5.42 -12.17 -14.00
CA SER A 127 -6.34 -12.21 -12.86
C SER A 127 -5.49 -12.44 -11.62
N LEU A 128 -5.11 -11.36 -10.91
CA LEU A 128 -4.25 -11.46 -9.75
C LEU A 128 -5.01 -12.35 -8.78
N PRO A 129 -4.61 -13.63 -8.59
CA PRO A 129 -5.40 -14.49 -7.74
C PRO A 129 -5.40 -13.83 -6.38
N CYS A 130 -6.57 -13.73 -5.74
CA CYS A 130 -6.64 -13.23 -4.37
C CYS A 130 -5.70 -14.10 -3.53
N ARG A 131 -4.52 -13.54 -3.18
CA ARG A 131 -3.48 -14.31 -2.50
C ARG A 131 -3.80 -14.31 -1.02
N THR A 132 -3.64 -15.47 -0.39
CA THR A 132 -3.72 -15.54 1.06
C THR A 132 -2.54 -14.75 1.64
N ILE A 133 -2.84 -13.72 2.42
CA ILE A 133 -1.84 -12.94 3.15
C ILE A 133 -1.75 -13.47 4.58
N TYR A 134 -0.55 -13.90 4.94
CA TYR A 134 -0.15 -14.43 6.23
C TYR A 134 0.34 -13.28 7.12
N ALA A 135 -0.14 -13.22 8.35
CA ALA A 135 0.32 -12.28 9.36
C ALA A 135 1.22 -13.01 10.36
N TYR A 136 2.33 -12.38 10.71
CA TYR A 136 3.28 -12.87 11.68
C TYR A 136 3.53 -11.82 12.75
N ARG A 137 3.58 -12.26 14.00
CA ARG A 137 4.11 -11.47 15.11
C ARG A 137 5.56 -11.91 15.36
N VAL A 138 6.49 -11.00 15.08
CA VAL A 138 7.90 -11.04 15.52
C VAL A 138 8.15 -9.78 16.37
N LEU A 139 9.38 -9.26 16.46
CA LEU A 139 9.65 -7.94 17.07
C LEU A 139 8.80 -6.81 16.45
N LYS A 140 8.50 -6.92 15.16
CA LYS A 140 7.57 -6.07 14.42
C LYS A 140 6.47 -6.91 13.79
N GLN A 141 5.34 -6.28 13.46
CA GLN A 141 4.31 -6.93 12.66
C GLN A 141 4.82 -7.15 11.23
N MET A 142 4.71 -8.39 10.76
CA MET A 142 5.13 -8.77 9.41
C MET A 142 3.97 -9.39 8.63
N TRP A 143 3.87 -9.03 7.35
CA TRP A 143 2.91 -9.61 6.41
C TRP A 143 3.67 -10.30 5.29
N SER A 144 3.19 -11.49 4.89
CA SER A 144 3.81 -12.27 3.81
C SER A 144 2.73 -12.88 2.91
N ILE A 145 3.05 -13.10 1.64
CA ILE A 145 2.19 -13.81 0.68
C ILE A 145 2.46 -15.33 0.63
N THR A 146 3.45 -15.79 1.40
CA THR A 146 3.86 -17.21 1.48
C THR A 146 4.03 -17.57 2.94
N PRO A 147 3.53 -18.74 3.39
CA PRO A 147 3.73 -19.15 4.77
C PRO A 147 5.19 -19.50 5.03
N PHE A 148 5.78 -18.93 6.08
CA PHE A 148 7.08 -19.38 6.56
C PHE A 148 6.97 -20.73 7.29
N PRO A 149 7.90 -21.67 7.03
CA PRO A 149 8.00 -22.92 7.76
C PRO A 149 8.50 -22.69 9.19
N ALA A 150 8.24 -23.64 10.10
CA ALA A 150 8.60 -23.52 11.52
C ALA A 150 10.12 -23.44 11.78
N ASN A 151 10.92 -23.91 10.83
CA ASN A 151 12.39 -23.84 10.89
C ASN A 151 12.96 -22.48 10.44
N SER A 152 12.11 -21.51 10.06
CA SER A 152 12.50 -20.15 9.67
C SER A 152 12.64 -19.24 10.88
N GLN A 153 13.78 -18.58 11.01
CA GLN A 153 14.06 -17.67 12.11
C GLN A 153 14.40 -16.26 11.66
N ASP A 154 14.14 -15.30 12.55
CA ASP A 154 14.60 -13.93 12.36
C ASP A 154 16.07 -13.80 12.77
N ILE A 155 16.81 -12.94 12.08
CA ILE A 155 18.19 -12.62 12.46
C ILE A 155 18.24 -11.91 13.83
N HIS A 156 17.16 -11.20 14.19
CA HIS A 156 17.08 -10.48 15.45
C HIS A 156 16.51 -11.32 16.61
N ASP A 157 15.94 -12.50 16.33
CA ASP A 157 15.32 -13.39 17.34
C ASP A 157 16.28 -14.51 17.82
N ILE A 158 17.58 -14.41 17.51
CA ILE A 158 18.55 -15.46 17.89
C ILE A 158 18.65 -15.61 19.40
N GLU A 159 18.51 -14.51 20.15
CA GLU A 159 18.62 -14.49 21.62
C GLU A 159 17.28 -14.79 22.32
N ASP A 160 16.14 -14.45 21.70
CA ASP A 160 14.82 -14.49 22.35
C ASP A 160 13.96 -15.72 22.01
N HIS A 161 14.46 -16.65 21.18
CA HIS A 161 13.78 -17.89 20.77
C HIS A 161 12.35 -17.71 20.20
N ASN A 162 11.94 -16.49 19.87
CA ASN A 162 10.60 -16.21 19.39
C ASN A 162 10.51 -16.56 17.90
N SER A 163 10.25 -17.84 17.61
CA SER A 163 9.87 -18.25 16.26
C SER A 163 8.66 -17.41 15.79
N PRO A 164 8.61 -16.99 14.52
CA PRO A 164 7.51 -16.18 14.01
C PRO A 164 6.17 -16.84 14.31
N TYR A 165 5.37 -16.19 15.15
CA TYR A 165 4.06 -16.71 15.47
C TYR A 165 3.07 -16.27 14.39
N ARG A 166 2.52 -17.25 13.66
CA ARG A 166 1.51 -16.97 12.64
C ARG A 166 0.20 -16.60 13.33
N THR A 167 -0.17 -15.34 13.24
CA THR A 167 -1.42 -14.82 13.77
C THR A 167 -2.61 -15.23 12.88
N LYS A 168 -3.71 -15.67 13.52
CA LYS A 168 -4.93 -16.15 12.85
C LYS A 168 -6.18 -15.54 13.48
N GLY A 169 -7.33 -15.77 12.84
CA GLY A 169 -8.64 -15.44 13.42
C GLY A 169 -8.80 -13.96 13.76
N ASP A 170 -9.37 -13.68 14.94
CA ASP A 170 -9.66 -12.32 15.37
C ASP A 170 -8.39 -11.53 15.68
N GLU A 171 -7.36 -12.15 16.23
CA GLU A 171 -6.07 -11.48 16.45
C GLU A 171 -5.52 -10.89 15.15
N ARG A 172 -5.63 -11.63 14.03
CA ARG A 172 -5.25 -11.12 12.70
C ARG A 172 -6.13 -9.95 12.27
N LYS A 173 -7.43 -9.96 12.58
CA LYS A 173 -8.35 -8.86 12.22
C LYS A 173 -7.98 -7.57 12.96
N HIS A 174 -7.59 -7.67 14.23
CA HIS A 174 -7.15 -6.53 15.04
C HIS A 174 -5.86 -5.87 14.51
N MET A 175 -5.06 -6.63 13.77
CA MET A 175 -3.82 -6.16 13.15
C MET A 175 -4.04 -5.49 11.78
N LEU A 176 -5.26 -5.54 11.23
CA LEU A 176 -5.56 -4.91 9.94
C LEU A 176 -5.56 -3.39 10.08
N PHE A 177 -5.07 -2.71 9.04
CA PHE A 177 -5.09 -1.26 8.95
C PHE A 177 -6.50 -0.69 9.20
N SER A 178 -7.54 -1.29 8.60
CA SER A 178 -8.93 -0.86 8.79
C SER A 178 -9.36 -0.94 10.25
N TYR A 179 -9.01 -2.02 10.97
CA TYR A 179 -9.34 -2.14 12.38
C TYR A 179 -8.62 -1.07 13.21
N ILE A 180 -7.33 -0.86 12.96
CA ILE A 180 -6.53 0.15 13.66
C ILE A 180 -7.19 1.53 13.46
N VAL A 181 -7.48 1.93 12.23
CA VAL A 181 -8.07 3.23 11.93
C VAL A 181 -9.50 3.36 12.47
N GLU A 182 -10.37 2.41 12.14
CA GLU A 182 -11.81 2.52 12.40
C GLU A 182 -12.20 2.23 13.85
N LYS A 183 -11.47 1.33 14.53
CA LYS A 183 -11.85 0.82 15.87
C LYS A 183 -10.96 1.31 16.99
N THR A 184 -9.69 1.59 16.71
CA THR A 184 -8.79 2.10 17.76
C THR A 184 -8.60 3.61 17.70
N HIS A 185 -8.98 4.26 16.60
CA HIS A 185 -8.68 5.67 16.31
C HIS A 185 -7.17 5.99 16.36
N HIS A 186 -6.31 4.96 16.31
CA HIS A 186 -4.89 5.16 16.16
C HIS A 186 -4.60 5.53 14.71
N VAL A 187 -3.68 6.48 14.52
CA VAL A 187 -3.24 6.87 13.19
C VAL A 187 -2.29 5.79 12.69
N ALA A 188 -2.71 5.06 11.67
CA ALA A 188 -1.78 4.29 10.87
C ALA A 188 -1.30 5.22 9.75
N ILE A 189 -0.07 5.75 9.88
CA ILE A 189 0.61 6.44 8.79
C ILE A 189 1.19 5.36 7.89
N GLY A 190 0.40 4.88 6.94
CA GLY A 190 0.84 3.92 5.95
C GLY A 190 1.57 4.61 4.80
N PRO A 191 2.28 3.85 3.95
CA PRO A 191 2.90 4.38 2.75
C PRO A 191 1.91 5.09 1.82
N LEU A 192 0.59 4.86 1.89
CA LEU A 192 -0.39 5.56 1.06
C LEU A 192 -0.85 6.90 1.65
N GLU A 193 -0.94 7.04 2.98
CA GLU A 193 -0.97 8.35 3.66
C GLU A 193 0.34 9.12 3.40
N TYR A 194 1.44 8.39 3.21
CA TYR A 194 2.77 8.91 2.92
C TYR A 194 2.98 9.27 1.43
N CYS A 195 2.44 8.49 0.50
CA CYS A 195 2.58 8.62 -0.96
C CYS A 195 1.63 9.64 -1.59
N SER A 196 1.03 10.55 -0.81
CA SER A 196 0.47 11.78 -1.35
C SER A 196 -0.64 11.62 -2.42
N ASN A 197 -1.53 10.64 -2.29
CA ASN A 197 -2.88 10.72 -2.92
C ASN A 197 -3.76 11.79 -2.26
N ALA A 198 -3.28 12.27 -1.11
CA ALA A 198 -3.56 13.56 -0.53
C ALA A 198 -3.42 14.65 -1.61
N HIS A 199 -4.55 15.09 -2.15
CA HIS A 199 -4.57 16.13 -3.18
C HIS A 199 -5.25 17.38 -2.64
N ARG A 200 -4.90 18.53 -3.19
CA ARG A 200 -5.36 19.83 -2.71
C ARG A 200 -6.61 20.26 -3.45
N VAL A 201 -7.64 20.59 -2.70
CA VAL A 201 -8.86 21.19 -3.22
C VAL A 201 -8.86 22.66 -2.77
N SER A 202 -8.77 23.59 -3.73
CA SER A 202 -8.69 25.03 -3.46
C SER A 202 -9.94 25.77 -3.92
N ILE A 203 -10.50 26.59 -3.03
CA ILE A 203 -11.63 27.48 -3.31
C ILE A 203 -11.29 28.88 -2.82
N GLY A 204 -11.18 29.83 -3.75
CA GLY A 204 -10.77 31.20 -3.43
C GLY A 204 -9.41 31.22 -2.76
N ALA A 205 -9.35 31.73 -1.52
CA ALA A 205 -8.13 31.75 -0.71
C ALA A 205 -7.94 30.49 0.16
N SER A 206 -8.90 29.57 0.22
CA SER A 206 -8.87 28.40 1.12
C SER A 206 -8.43 27.14 0.39
N THR A 207 -7.59 26.31 1.03
CA THR A 207 -7.14 25.01 0.49
C THR A 207 -7.20 23.94 1.57
N ILE A 208 -7.70 22.75 1.22
CA ILE A 208 -7.69 21.58 2.09
C ILE A 208 -7.04 20.38 1.41
N VAL A 209 -6.40 19.54 2.21
CA VAL A 209 -5.72 18.32 1.76
C VAL A 209 -6.68 17.16 1.97
N VAL A 210 -7.04 16.52 0.88
CA VAL A 210 -8.02 15.45 0.88
C VAL A 210 -7.27 14.14 0.69
N PRO A 211 -7.26 13.25 1.70
CA PRO A 211 -6.42 12.05 1.71
C PRO A 211 -6.70 11.13 0.53
N CYS A 212 -7.92 11.18 -0.02
CA CYS A 212 -8.32 10.46 -1.22
C CYS A 212 -9.42 11.17 -2.01
N TYR A 213 -9.57 10.81 -3.28
CA TYR A 213 -10.59 11.39 -4.16
C TYR A 213 -12.02 11.13 -3.67
N ARG A 214 -12.88 12.17 -3.71
CA ARG A 214 -14.27 12.12 -3.23
C ARG A 214 -14.40 11.68 -1.76
N ASP A 215 -13.50 12.16 -0.90
CA ASP A 215 -13.57 11.92 0.54
C ASP A 215 -14.99 12.24 1.06
N PRO A 216 -15.73 11.24 1.59
CA PRO A 216 -17.12 11.42 2.00
C PRO A 216 -17.26 12.26 3.28
N THR A 217 -16.15 12.51 3.96
CA THR A 217 -16.08 13.42 5.12
C THR A 217 -15.84 14.86 4.70
N LEU A 218 -15.54 15.10 3.41
CA LEU A 218 -15.29 16.42 2.86
C LEU A 218 -16.60 17.23 2.83
N PRO A 219 -16.61 18.47 3.35
CA PRO A 219 -17.81 19.30 3.29
C PRO A 219 -18.26 19.49 1.84
N GLU A 220 -19.58 19.46 1.62
CA GLU A 220 -20.22 19.38 0.28
C GLU A 220 -19.67 20.44 -0.71
N PHE A 221 -19.43 21.64 -0.21
CA PHE A 221 -18.84 22.74 -0.96
C PHE A 221 -17.46 22.42 -1.55
N TYR A 222 -16.61 21.72 -0.80
CA TYR A 222 -15.28 21.30 -1.26
C TYR A 222 -15.32 20.08 -2.16
N ALA A 223 -16.21 19.12 -1.90
CA ALA A 223 -16.43 17.99 -2.79
C ALA A 223 -16.89 18.45 -4.20
N LEU A 224 -17.74 19.48 -4.26
CA LEU A 224 -18.16 20.11 -5.51
C LEU A 224 -17.00 20.75 -6.27
N GLN A 225 -16.17 21.53 -5.59
CA GLN A 225 -15.04 22.16 -6.25
C GLN A 225 -14.01 21.13 -6.73
N ASP A 226 -13.74 20.09 -5.93
CA ASP A 226 -12.84 19.00 -6.33
C ASP A 226 -13.31 18.36 -7.65
N LEU A 227 -14.60 18.04 -7.74
CA LEU A 227 -15.21 17.50 -8.95
C LEU A 227 -15.17 18.47 -10.13
N LYS A 228 -15.48 19.75 -9.92
CA LYS A 228 -15.41 20.78 -10.97
C LYS A 228 -13.98 20.98 -11.49
N SER A 229 -13.00 20.95 -10.60
CA SER A 229 -11.57 21.13 -10.95
C SER A 229 -11.04 20.01 -11.85
N ARG A 230 -11.65 18.82 -11.80
CA ARG A 230 -11.29 17.64 -12.60
C ARG A 230 -12.10 17.49 -13.88
N ALA A 231 -13.35 17.92 -13.84
CA ALA A 231 -14.22 17.92 -15.02
C ALA A 231 -13.70 18.91 -16.07
N LEU A 232 -12.94 19.92 -15.63
CA LEU A 232 -12.21 20.79 -16.52
C LEU A 232 -10.90 20.12 -16.98
N PRO A 233 -10.58 20.13 -18.28
CA PRO A 233 -9.30 19.64 -18.76
C PRO A 233 -8.16 20.41 -18.09
N PRO A 234 -7.00 19.76 -17.87
CA PRO A 234 -5.85 20.41 -17.25
C PRO A 234 -5.52 21.70 -18.03
N SER A 235 -5.45 22.82 -17.32
CA SER A 235 -5.24 24.10 -17.99
C SER A 235 -3.86 24.11 -18.62
N VAL A 236 -3.80 24.24 -19.94
CA VAL A 236 -2.55 24.44 -20.66
C VAL A 236 -1.94 25.77 -20.20
N PRO A 237 -0.66 25.80 -19.76
CA PRO A 237 -0.03 27.02 -19.29
C PRO A 237 -0.15 28.16 -20.32
N GLY A 238 -0.63 29.33 -19.87
CA GLY A 238 -0.82 30.51 -20.72
C GLY A 238 -2.20 30.64 -21.39
N MET A 239 -3.05 29.61 -21.33
CA MET A 239 -4.44 29.73 -21.79
C MET A 239 -5.38 30.11 -20.64
N ARG A 240 -6.20 31.13 -20.88
CA ARG A 240 -7.24 31.56 -19.94
C ARG A 240 -8.27 30.43 -19.83
N ARG A 241 -8.54 29.97 -18.60
CA ARG A 241 -9.50 28.88 -18.36
C ARG A 241 -10.86 29.26 -18.94
N GLN A 242 -11.35 28.48 -19.91
CA GLN A 242 -12.74 28.56 -20.31
C GLN A 242 -13.59 28.09 -19.13
N GLY A 243 -14.59 28.90 -18.77
CA GLY A 243 -15.57 28.52 -17.77
C GLY A 243 -16.27 27.24 -18.20
N MET A 244 -16.57 26.39 -17.22
CA MET A 244 -17.39 25.21 -17.46
C MET A 244 -18.79 25.67 -17.92
N ASP A 245 -19.35 24.98 -18.92
CA ASP A 245 -20.70 25.31 -19.37
C ASP A 245 -21.72 25.19 -18.22
N SER A 246 -22.71 26.08 -18.22
CA SER A 246 -23.73 26.18 -17.18
C SER A 246 -24.53 24.88 -17.01
N THR A 247 -24.72 24.13 -18.10
CA THR A 247 -25.39 22.83 -18.09
C THR A 247 -24.55 21.79 -17.35
N ALA A 248 -23.24 21.73 -17.63
CA ALA A 248 -22.29 20.85 -16.96
C ALA A 248 -22.12 21.18 -15.48
N SER A 249 -22.17 22.48 -15.10
CA SER A 249 -22.15 22.89 -13.69
C SER A 249 -23.37 22.40 -12.92
N LYS A 250 -24.57 22.52 -13.50
CA LYS A 250 -25.82 22.09 -12.87
C LYS A 250 -25.88 20.57 -12.73
N GLU A 251 -25.35 19.84 -13.71
CA GLU A 251 -25.26 18.39 -13.65
C GLU A 251 -24.33 17.93 -12.51
N LEU A 252 -23.18 18.57 -12.34
CA LEU A 252 -22.27 18.28 -11.22
C LEU A 252 -22.89 18.62 -9.85
N GLU A 253 -23.61 19.73 -9.75
CA GLU A 253 -24.35 20.11 -8.54
C GLU A 253 -25.44 19.09 -8.19
N TYR A 254 -26.15 18.59 -9.20
CA TYR A 254 -27.10 17.50 -9.02
C TYR A 254 -26.41 16.23 -8.51
N GLN A 255 -25.28 15.84 -9.11
CA GLN A 255 -24.55 14.64 -8.71
C GLN A 255 -24.06 14.68 -7.26
N VAL A 256 -23.52 15.82 -6.79
CA VAL A 256 -23.10 15.93 -5.39
C VAL A 256 -24.29 15.96 -4.44
N GLY A 257 -25.37 16.65 -4.81
CA GLY A 257 -26.60 16.64 -4.01
C GLY A 257 -27.21 15.23 -3.88
N GLN A 258 -27.10 14.38 -4.92
CA GLN A 258 -27.51 12.97 -4.83
C GLN A 258 -26.58 12.16 -3.90
N LEU A 259 -25.27 12.41 -3.95
CA LEU A 259 -24.29 11.77 -3.06
C LEU A 259 -24.52 12.12 -1.58
N ALA A 260 -24.72 13.41 -1.27
CA ALA A 260 -24.98 13.89 0.09
C ALA A 260 -26.27 13.29 0.66
N LYS A 261 -27.36 13.28 -0.12
CA LYS A 261 -28.64 12.66 0.27
C LYS A 261 -28.52 11.15 0.47
N SER A 262 -27.69 10.48 -0.32
CA SER A 262 -27.43 9.04 -0.17
C SER A 262 -26.73 8.74 1.17
N LEU A 263 -25.77 9.57 1.57
CA LEU A 263 -25.04 9.41 2.83
C LEU A 263 -25.92 9.71 4.05
N ASP A 264 -26.75 10.75 3.99
CA ASP A 264 -27.63 11.13 5.09
C ASP A 264 -28.72 10.07 5.37
N ARG A 265 -29.25 9.45 4.31
CA ARG A 265 -30.14 8.28 4.41
C ARG A 265 -29.46 7.06 5.03
N LYS A 266 -28.17 6.85 4.74
CA LYS A 266 -27.40 5.76 5.34
C LYS A 266 -27.15 6.00 6.82
N ARG A 267 -26.91 7.26 7.21
CA ARG A 267 -26.66 7.65 8.60
C ARG A 267 -27.92 7.53 9.46
N THR A 268 -29.04 8.08 9.00
CA THR A 268 -30.34 7.97 9.70
C THR A 268 -30.80 6.52 9.85
N ARG A 269 -30.48 5.65 8.88
CA ARG A 269 -30.74 4.22 9.01
C ARG A 269 -29.86 3.56 10.08
N ALA A 270 -28.58 3.88 10.13
CA ALA A 270 -27.67 3.35 11.16
C ALA A 270 -28.08 3.79 12.58
N GLU A 271 -28.51 5.05 12.75
CA GLU A 271 -28.94 5.59 14.05
C GLU A 271 -30.34 5.07 14.48
N GLY A 272 -31.18 4.68 13.53
CA GLY A 272 -32.49 4.06 13.79
C GLY A 272 -32.40 2.60 14.23
N ASP A 273 -31.46 1.85 13.65
CA ASP A 273 -31.26 0.42 13.98
C ASP A 273 -30.58 0.24 15.35
N GLU A 274 -29.80 1.22 15.85
CA GLU A 274 -29.18 1.15 17.19
C GLU A 274 -30.15 1.33 18.37
N ASN A 275 -31.35 1.89 18.15
CA ASN A 275 -32.30 2.17 19.24
C ASN A 275 -33.37 1.09 19.46
N GLN A 276 -33.35 -0.02 18.72
CA GLN A 276 -34.34 -1.11 18.86
C GLN A 276 -33.82 -2.38 19.54
N GLU A 277 -32.53 -2.51 19.82
CA GLU A 277 -31.97 -3.65 20.54
C GLU A 277 -31.39 -3.22 21.88
N THR A 278 -32.12 -3.46 22.99
CA THR A 278 -31.63 -4.03 24.27
C THR A 278 -32.47 -3.61 25.49
N VAL A 279 -33.53 -4.35 25.79
CA VAL A 279 -33.98 -4.55 27.19
C VAL A 279 -34.40 -6.01 27.35
N ASP A 280 -33.44 -6.92 27.44
CA ASP A 280 -33.62 -8.21 28.11
C ASP A 280 -32.28 -8.64 28.72
N GLY A 281 -32.16 -8.41 30.02
CA GLY A 281 -30.95 -8.70 30.79
C GLY A 281 -30.80 -10.21 31.09
N PRO A 282 -29.56 -10.68 31.29
CA PRO A 282 -29.27 -12.10 31.48
C PRO A 282 -29.81 -12.64 32.82
N PRO A 283 -30.31 -13.89 32.86
CA PRO A 283 -30.83 -14.49 34.08
C PRO A 283 -29.70 -14.78 35.08
N LYS A 284 -29.90 -14.37 36.33
CA LYS A 284 -28.92 -14.53 37.42
C LYS A 284 -28.77 -16.00 37.87
N PRO A 285 -27.55 -16.42 38.23
CA PRO A 285 -27.26 -17.80 38.63
C PRO A 285 -27.76 -18.11 40.05
N LYS A 286 -28.32 -19.32 40.24
CA LYS A 286 -28.71 -19.85 41.54
C LYS A 286 -27.49 -20.43 42.27
N LYS A 287 -27.31 -20.08 43.54
CA LYS A 287 -26.35 -20.65 44.48
C LYS A 287 -27.09 -21.21 45.69
N GLU A 288 -26.97 -22.50 45.99
CA GLU A 288 -27.10 -23.08 47.34
C GLU A 288 -26.18 -24.31 47.37
N ALA A 289 -25.05 -24.30 48.07
CA ALA A 289 -24.79 -24.34 49.52
C ALA A 289 -24.55 -25.80 50.01
N VAL A 290 -23.32 -26.05 50.46
CA VAL A 290 -22.75 -27.34 50.89
C VAL A 290 -22.78 -27.43 52.43
N GLU A 291 -23.31 -28.55 52.90
CA GLU A 291 -23.04 -29.36 54.12
C GLU A 291 -22.93 -28.74 55.53
N CYS A 292 -23.76 -29.24 56.47
CA CYS A 292 -23.43 -30.28 57.46
C CYS A 292 -24.72 -30.79 58.12
#